data_AF-A0A068NL64-F1
#
_entry.id   AF-A0A068NL64-F1
#
_cell.length_a   1.000
_cell.length_b   1.000
_cell.length_c   1.000
_cell.angle_alpha   90.00
_cell.angle_beta   90.00
_cell.angle_gamma   90.00
#
_symmetry.space_group_name_H-M   'P 1'
#
loop_
_entity.id
_entity.type
_entity.pdbx_description
1 polymer ?
#
loop_
_entity_poly.entity_id
_entity_poly.type
_entity_poly.pdbx_seq_one_letter_code
_entity_poly.pdbx_strand_id
1 'polypeptide(L)'
;MKNFRTALAVVVVAGAVAAPISANAQFRGGWWNEHRRVVAWHVRDLVDRTERESNSLRATFERDFDRYDLDRYNRADRAKDRIQRLDESLERLRRIADDRTPRAGREEMREVLSRARVVDEIFERNHGIHRLVRGQWARLRRDLNELARLYDLGSV
;
A
#
# COMPACT_ATOMS: atom_id res chain seq x y z
N MET A 1 54.21 32.14 33.72
CA MET A 1 53.80 31.40 32.51
C MET A 1 52.66 30.47 32.95
N LYS A 2 51.40 30.68 32.56
CA LYS A 2 50.75 30.20 31.31
C LYS A 2 51.05 28.69 31.10
N ASN A 3 50.12 27.73 31.18
CA ASN A 3 48.64 27.71 30.94
C ASN A 3 47.96 26.72 31.93
N PHE A 4 46.74 26.94 32.49
CA PHE A 4 45.38 26.69 31.91
C PHE A 4 45.25 25.30 31.24
N ARG A 5 44.29 24.38 31.54
CA ARG A 5 42.95 24.33 32.19
C ARG A 5 42.69 22.86 32.66
N THR A 6 41.78 22.42 33.56
CA THR A 6 40.79 22.98 34.52
C THR A 6 40.46 21.91 35.61
N ALA A 7 39.79 22.29 36.70
CA ALA A 7 39.17 21.49 37.79
C ALA A 7 38.26 20.31 37.35
N LEU A 8 38.19 19.19 38.10
CA LEU A 8 37.32 18.93 39.29
C LEU A 8 35.84 19.34 39.05
N ALA A 9 34.80 18.49 39.09
CA ALA A 9 34.37 17.41 40.01
C ALA A 9 33.15 17.83 40.88
N VAL A 10 32.02 17.12 40.69
CA VAL A 10 31.14 16.54 41.73
C VAL A 10 30.24 17.45 42.60
N VAL A 11 28.92 17.37 42.30
CA VAL A 11 27.73 17.25 43.20
C VAL A 11 27.25 18.44 44.06
N VAL A 12 25.90 18.57 44.12
CA VAL A 12 24.95 18.84 45.25
C VAL A 12 23.63 19.32 44.60
N VAL A 13 22.49 18.62 44.59
CA VAL A 13 21.57 18.09 45.64
C VAL A 13 20.61 19.14 46.24
N ALA A 14 19.33 18.75 46.30
CA ALA A 14 18.17 19.33 47.02
C ALA A 14 17.46 20.58 46.45
N GLY A 15 16.13 20.59 46.59
CA GLY A 15 15.27 21.76 46.29
C GLY A 15 13.90 21.41 45.67
N ALA A 16 13.01 20.74 46.41
CA ALA A 16 11.62 20.60 45.97
C ALA A 16 10.88 21.94 46.16
N VAL A 17 10.54 22.63 45.07
CA VAL A 17 9.65 23.80 45.09
C VAL A 17 8.32 23.39 44.45
N ALA A 18 7.28 23.28 45.28
CA ALA A 18 5.93 23.03 44.80
C ALA A 18 5.36 24.32 44.19
N ALA A 19 5.22 24.32 42.86
CA ALA A 19 4.46 25.34 42.13
C ALA A 19 3.52 24.63 41.14
N PRO A 20 2.20 24.87 41.19
CA PRO A 20 1.26 24.29 40.24
C PRO A 20 1.33 25.08 38.92
N ILE A 21 2.36 24.82 38.12
CA ILE A 21 2.41 25.29 36.74
C ILE A 21 1.52 24.37 35.89
N SER A 22 0.26 24.76 35.79
CA SER A 22 -0.68 24.26 34.79
C SER A 22 -0.09 24.38 33.38
N ALA A 23 -0.53 23.48 32.49
CA ALA A 23 -0.11 23.34 31.09
C ALA A 23 1.27 22.70 30.84
N ASN A 24 1.25 21.39 30.57
CA ASN A 24 1.98 20.80 29.44
C ASN A 24 1.42 19.42 29.03
N ALA A 25 0.12 19.36 28.75
CA ALA A 25 -0.53 18.16 28.19
C ALA A 25 -0.17 17.90 26.69
N GLN A 26 0.69 18.72 26.09
CA GLN A 26 0.88 18.78 24.63
C GLN A 26 2.01 17.89 24.08
N PHE A 27 2.96 17.44 24.91
CA PHE A 27 4.16 16.73 24.43
C PHE A 27 4.02 15.22 24.13
N ARG A 28 2.81 14.63 24.24
CA ARG A 28 2.55 13.23 23.84
C ARG A 28 1.74 13.04 22.56
N GLY A 29 1.22 14.12 21.95
CA GLY A 29 0.40 14.03 20.73
C GLY A 29 1.16 14.01 19.40
N GLY A 30 2.39 14.52 19.35
CA GLY A 30 3.10 14.76 18.09
C GLY A 30 3.51 13.49 17.33
N TRP A 31 4.27 12.60 17.97
CA TRP A 31 4.85 11.40 17.34
C TRP A 31 3.81 10.47 16.70
N TRP A 32 2.68 10.22 17.38
CA TRP A 32 1.62 9.36 16.87
C TRP A 32 0.90 9.96 15.65
N ASN A 33 0.75 11.29 15.61
CA ASN A 33 0.12 11.98 14.49
C ASN A 33 1.03 12.01 13.27
N GLU A 34 2.34 12.22 13.46
CA GLU A 34 3.30 12.25 12.34
C GLU A 34 3.51 10.85 11.73
N HIS A 35 3.66 9.81 12.56
CA HIS A 35 3.77 8.44 12.06
C HIS A 35 2.52 8.00 11.27
N ARG A 36 1.31 8.37 11.73
CA ARG A 36 0.05 8.12 11.00
C ARG A 36 -0.01 8.81 9.64
N ARG A 37 0.52 10.04 9.53
CA ARG A 37 0.59 10.77 8.25
C ARG A 37 1.54 10.11 7.28
N VAL A 38 2.74 9.73 7.73
CA VAL A 38 3.74 9.04 6.88
C VAL A 38 3.17 7.71 6.35
N VAL A 39 2.52 6.92 7.20
CA VAL A 39 1.86 5.67 6.77
C VAL A 39 0.72 5.95 5.78
N ALA A 40 -0.13 6.96 6.01
CA ALA A 40 -1.20 7.33 5.08
C ALA A 40 -0.67 7.78 3.72
N TRP A 41 0.42 8.57 3.67
CA TRP A 41 1.07 8.95 2.42
C TRP A 41 1.65 7.75 1.67
N HIS A 42 2.30 6.83 2.37
CA HIS A 42 2.87 5.63 1.78
C HIS A 42 1.80 4.68 1.22
N VAL A 43 0.70 4.47 1.96
CA VAL A 43 -0.48 3.73 1.47
C VAL A 43 -1.04 4.39 0.21
N ARG A 44 -1.20 5.72 0.21
CA ARG A 44 -1.75 6.46 -0.93
C ARG A 44 -0.88 6.33 -2.18
N ASP A 45 0.43 6.56 -2.08
CA ASP A 45 1.37 6.42 -3.20
C ASP A 45 1.36 4.99 -3.78
N LEU A 46 1.31 3.99 -2.89
CA LEU A 46 1.25 2.59 -3.30
C LEU A 46 -0.09 2.23 -3.98
N VAL A 47 -1.23 2.70 -3.47
CA VAL A 47 -2.54 2.51 -4.12
C VAL A 47 -2.57 3.20 -5.49
N ASP A 48 -2.07 4.43 -5.57
CA ASP A 48 -1.92 5.18 -6.82
C ASP A 48 -1.02 4.46 -7.84
N ARG A 49 0.08 3.83 -7.39
CA ARG A 49 0.96 3.01 -8.24
C ARG A 49 0.25 1.75 -8.71
N THR A 50 -0.41 1.04 -7.79
CA THR A 50 -1.13 -0.21 -8.04
C THR A 50 -2.26 -0.03 -9.05
N GLU A 51 -3.02 1.07 -8.96
CA GLU A 51 -4.10 1.40 -9.88
C GLU A 51 -3.57 1.76 -11.29
N ARG A 52 -2.45 2.47 -11.40
CA ARG A 52 -1.77 2.69 -12.68
C ARG A 52 -1.23 1.39 -13.31
N GLU A 53 -0.66 0.49 -12.52
CA GLU A 53 -0.21 -0.81 -13.01
C GLU A 53 -1.38 -1.70 -13.47
N SER A 54 -2.51 -1.68 -12.76
CA SER A 54 -3.74 -2.38 -13.12
C SER A 54 -4.33 -1.87 -14.44
N ASN A 55 -4.44 -0.54 -14.62
CA ASN A 55 -4.88 0.05 -15.89
C ASN A 55 -3.96 -0.34 -17.05
N SER A 56 -2.63 -0.34 -16.82
CA SER A 56 -1.63 -0.76 -17.82
C SER A 56 -1.78 -2.24 -18.19
N LEU A 57 -2.00 -3.10 -17.20
CA LEU A 57 -2.30 -4.53 -17.40
C LEU A 57 -3.58 -4.71 -18.23
N ARG A 58 -4.68 -4.04 -17.87
CA ARG A 58 -5.95 -4.09 -18.60
C ARG A 58 -5.77 -3.67 -20.05
N ALA A 59 -5.22 -2.48 -20.30
CA ALA A 59 -5.03 -1.95 -21.65
C ALA A 59 -4.12 -2.85 -22.52
N THR A 60 -3.10 -3.47 -21.92
CA THR A 60 -2.22 -4.41 -22.63
C THR A 60 -2.93 -5.74 -22.90
N PHE A 61 -3.69 -6.25 -21.93
CA PHE A 61 -4.49 -7.47 -22.11
C PHE A 61 -5.55 -7.30 -23.19
N GLU A 62 -6.25 -6.16 -23.23
CA GLU A 62 -7.27 -5.85 -24.22
C GLU A 62 -6.69 -5.64 -25.62
N ARG A 63 -5.54 -4.94 -25.76
CA ARG A 63 -4.91 -4.70 -27.07
C ARG A 63 -4.36 -5.97 -27.71
N ASP A 64 -3.77 -6.85 -26.91
CA ASP A 64 -3.17 -8.10 -27.37
C ASP A 64 -4.15 -9.30 -27.22
N PHE A 65 -5.43 -9.03 -26.94
CA PHE A 65 -6.48 -10.02 -26.66
C PHE A 65 -6.67 -11.06 -27.76
N ASP A 66 -6.82 -10.59 -29.02
CA ASP A 66 -7.02 -11.43 -30.20
C ASP A 66 -5.79 -12.29 -30.55
N ARG A 67 -4.65 -12.07 -29.86
CA ARG A 67 -3.40 -12.82 -30.06
C ARG A 67 -3.22 -13.94 -29.05
N TYR A 68 -4.08 -14.07 -28.04
CA TYR A 68 -3.96 -15.13 -27.05
C TYR A 68 -4.72 -16.37 -27.49
N ASP A 69 -3.98 -17.46 -27.70
CA ASP A 69 -4.56 -18.79 -27.86
C ASP A 69 -5.06 -19.32 -26.50
N LEU A 70 -6.16 -18.73 -26.03
CA LEU A 70 -6.89 -19.16 -24.84
C LEU A 70 -7.94 -20.24 -25.16
N ASP A 71 -7.79 -20.92 -26.31
CA ASP A 71 -8.43 -22.21 -26.62
C ASP A 71 -9.97 -22.19 -26.39
N ARG A 72 -10.59 -21.04 -26.71
CA ARG A 72 -12.03 -20.65 -26.77
C ARG A 72 -12.17 -19.20 -26.33
N TYR A 73 -12.78 -18.35 -27.16
CA TYR A 73 -13.14 -16.94 -26.86
C TYR A 73 -13.69 -16.77 -25.43
N ASN A 74 -14.62 -17.63 -24.99
CA ASN A 74 -15.20 -17.64 -23.64
C ASN A 74 -14.17 -17.66 -22.47
N ARG A 75 -12.94 -18.16 -22.65
CA ARG A 75 -11.87 -18.09 -21.64
C ARG A 75 -11.22 -16.71 -21.63
N ALA A 76 -10.95 -16.14 -22.80
CA ALA A 76 -10.41 -14.81 -22.96
C ALA A 76 -11.38 -13.74 -22.42
N ASP A 77 -12.65 -13.77 -22.82
CA ASP A 77 -13.67 -12.80 -22.38
C ASP A 77 -13.80 -12.78 -20.86
N ARG A 78 -13.86 -13.97 -20.23
CA ARG A 78 -13.89 -14.08 -18.77
C ARG A 78 -12.61 -13.54 -18.13
N ALA A 79 -11.43 -13.71 -18.73
CA ALA A 79 -10.19 -13.15 -18.20
C ALA A 79 -10.19 -11.62 -18.25
N LYS A 80 -10.66 -11.03 -19.37
CA LYS A 80 -10.88 -9.59 -19.50
C LYS A 80 -11.84 -9.07 -18.43
N ASP A 81 -13.00 -9.71 -18.26
CA ASP A 81 -13.98 -9.36 -17.20
C ASP A 81 -13.38 -9.41 -15.79
N ARG A 82 -12.50 -10.37 -15.49
CA ARG A 82 -11.85 -10.46 -14.16
C ARG A 82 -10.82 -9.35 -13.96
N ILE A 83 -10.01 -9.07 -14.97
CA ILE A 83 -9.02 -7.97 -14.92
C ILE A 83 -9.73 -6.62 -14.80
N GLN A 84 -10.77 -6.36 -15.59
CA GLN A 84 -11.57 -5.14 -15.51
C GLN A 84 -12.19 -4.97 -14.12
N ARG A 85 -12.79 -6.01 -13.55
CA ARG A 85 -13.40 -5.91 -12.20
C ARG A 85 -12.37 -5.68 -11.09
N LEU A 86 -11.14 -6.21 -11.24
CA LEU A 86 -10.03 -5.90 -10.34
C LEU A 86 -9.67 -4.41 -10.44
N ASP A 87 -9.54 -3.89 -11.65
CA ASP A 87 -9.25 -2.48 -11.94
C ASP A 87 -10.28 -1.54 -11.32
N GLU A 88 -11.57 -1.80 -11.54
CA GLU A 88 -12.69 -1.07 -10.94
C GLU A 88 -12.65 -1.07 -9.39
N SER A 89 -12.16 -2.16 -8.77
CA SER A 89 -12.02 -2.26 -7.31
C SER A 89 -10.81 -1.49 -6.78
N LEU A 90 -9.71 -1.43 -7.54
CA LEU A 90 -8.56 -0.59 -7.21
C LEU A 90 -8.89 0.90 -7.37
N GLU A 91 -9.68 1.27 -8.36
CA GLU A 91 -10.20 2.63 -8.55
C GLU A 91 -11.12 3.05 -7.39
N ARG A 92 -11.97 2.14 -6.87
CA ARG A 92 -12.74 2.36 -5.63
C ARG A 92 -11.84 2.54 -4.41
N LEU A 93 -10.86 1.65 -4.22
CA LEU A 93 -9.90 1.74 -3.12
C LEU A 93 -9.14 3.09 -3.16
N ARG A 94 -8.71 3.52 -4.34
CA ARG A 94 -8.01 4.79 -4.58
C ARG A 94 -8.85 6.00 -4.14
N ARG A 95 -10.12 6.06 -4.56
CA ARG A 95 -11.06 7.12 -4.12
C ARG A 95 -11.19 7.24 -2.60
N ILE A 96 -11.08 6.13 -1.88
CA ILE A 96 -11.25 6.09 -0.41
C ILE A 96 -9.92 6.29 0.33
N ALA A 97 -8.79 5.87 -0.24
CA ALA A 97 -7.45 6.14 0.30
C ALA A 97 -7.13 7.65 0.33
N ASP A 98 -7.75 8.43 -0.56
CA ASP A 98 -7.65 9.89 -0.60
C ASP A 98 -8.22 10.58 0.67
N ASP A 99 -9.16 9.97 1.40
CA ASP A 99 -9.82 10.52 2.60
C ASP A 99 -8.94 10.48 3.88
N ARG A 100 -7.62 10.31 3.74
CA ARG A 100 -6.57 10.48 4.78
C ARG A 100 -6.72 9.65 6.05
N THR A 101 -7.65 8.70 6.10
CA THR A 101 -7.96 7.91 7.29
C THR A 101 -7.21 6.57 7.22
N PRO A 102 -6.23 6.26 8.09
CA PRO A 102 -5.32 5.11 7.94
C PRO A 102 -5.92 3.70 7.99
N ARG A 103 -7.25 3.58 8.01
CA ARG A 103 -8.01 2.31 7.94
C ARG A 103 -9.21 2.36 6.98
N ALA A 104 -9.46 3.50 6.34
CA ALA A 104 -10.43 3.57 5.25
C ALA A 104 -9.90 2.72 4.07
N GLY A 105 -10.81 2.09 3.32
CA GLY A 105 -10.43 1.20 2.24
C GLY A 105 -10.18 -0.26 2.65
N ARG A 106 -10.33 -0.66 3.94
CA ARG A 106 -10.02 -2.07 4.32
C ARG A 106 -11.02 -3.08 3.75
N GLU A 107 -12.27 -2.69 3.55
CA GLU A 107 -13.28 -3.56 2.93
C GLU A 107 -13.04 -3.68 1.42
N GLU A 108 -12.72 -2.56 0.79
CA GLU A 108 -12.35 -2.44 -0.61
C GLU A 108 -11.04 -3.17 -0.90
N MET A 109 -10.06 -3.13 0.01
CA MET A 109 -8.83 -3.92 -0.10
C MET A 109 -9.12 -5.42 -0.02
N ARG A 110 -10.07 -5.87 0.82
CA ARG A 110 -10.52 -7.28 0.79
C ARG A 110 -11.17 -7.63 -0.54
N GLU A 111 -11.96 -6.72 -1.12
CA GLU A 111 -12.58 -6.89 -2.43
C GLU A 111 -11.51 -7.03 -3.53
N VAL A 112 -10.53 -6.12 -3.55
CA VAL A 112 -9.35 -6.13 -4.42
C VAL A 112 -8.59 -7.46 -4.31
N LEU A 113 -8.25 -7.91 -3.10
CA LEU A 113 -7.52 -9.17 -2.88
C LEU A 113 -8.34 -10.40 -3.30
N SER A 114 -9.67 -10.37 -3.09
CA SER A 114 -10.57 -11.42 -3.58
C SER A 114 -10.57 -11.52 -5.10
N ARG A 115 -10.68 -10.37 -5.79
CA ARG A 115 -10.63 -10.29 -7.26
C ARG A 115 -9.27 -10.67 -7.83
N ALA A 116 -8.20 -10.26 -7.15
CA ALA A 116 -6.83 -10.56 -7.52
C ALA A 116 -6.51 -12.07 -7.47
N ARG A 117 -7.03 -12.83 -6.49
CA ARG A 117 -6.89 -14.31 -6.46
C ARG A 117 -7.52 -14.97 -7.69
N VAL A 118 -8.69 -14.49 -8.13
CA VAL A 118 -9.35 -15.00 -9.33
C VAL A 118 -8.54 -14.68 -10.60
N VAL A 119 -7.86 -13.53 -10.64
CA VAL A 119 -6.91 -13.21 -11.73
C VAL A 119 -5.66 -14.10 -11.65
N ASP A 120 -5.12 -14.34 -10.45
CA ASP A 120 -3.93 -15.20 -10.28
C ASP A 120 -4.18 -16.62 -10.81
N GLU A 121 -5.30 -17.25 -10.43
CA GLU A 121 -5.72 -18.56 -10.94
C GLU A 121 -5.78 -18.62 -12.49
N ILE A 122 -6.14 -17.51 -13.14
CA ILE A 122 -6.17 -17.42 -14.61
C ILE A 122 -4.74 -17.37 -15.15
N PHE A 123 -3.85 -16.59 -14.54
CA PHE A 123 -2.45 -16.49 -14.96
C PHE A 123 -1.65 -17.76 -14.66
N GLU A 124 -1.98 -18.51 -13.62
CA GLU A 124 -1.37 -19.81 -13.35
C GLU A 124 -1.82 -20.86 -14.37
N ARG A 125 -3.14 -20.97 -14.64
CA ARG A 125 -3.70 -22.02 -15.51
C ARG A 125 -3.49 -21.83 -17.01
N ASN A 126 -3.28 -20.59 -17.49
CA ASN A 126 -3.30 -20.29 -18.94
C ASN A 126 -1.91 -19.91 -19.48
N HIS A 127 -1.05 -20.90 -19.71
CA HIS A 127 0.34 -20.69 -20.16
C HIS A 127 0.47 -19.90 -21.49
N GLY A 128 -0.56 -19.88 -22.34
CA GLY A 128 -0.61 -19.09 -23.58
C GLY A 128 -0.68 -17.56 -23.40
N ILE A 129 -0.90 -17.03 -22.18
CA ILE A 129 -0.86 -15.58 -21.94
C ILE A 129 0.58 -15.05 -22.17
N HIS A 130 0.70 -14.04 -23.02
CA HIS A 130 2.00 -13.47 -23.44
C HIS A 130 2.85 -12.97 -22.27
N ARG A 131 4.18 -13.12 -22.42
CA ARG A 131 5.19 -12.82 -21.40
C ARG A 131 5.11 -11.39 -20.85
N LEU A 132 4.77 -10.39 -21.68
CA LEU A 132 4.64 -9.00 -21.26
C LEU A 132 3.54 -8.83 -20.19
N VAL A 133 2.35 -9.39 -20.45
CA VAL A 133 1.20 -9.33 -19.55
C VAL A 133 1.48 -10.13 -18.28
N ARG A 134 2.10 -11.32 -18.38
CA ARG A 134 2.59 -12.06 -17.21
C ARG A 134 3.54 -11.21 -16.34
N GLY A 135 4.41 -10.42 -16.96
CA GLY A 135 5.32 -9.49 -16.27
C GLY A 135 4.63 -8.27 -15.65
N GLN A 136 3.53 -7.78 -16.24
CA GLN A 136 2.67 -6.77 -15.60
C GLN A 136 1.94 -7.35 -14.39
N TRP A 137 1.30 -8.52 -14.54
CA TRP A 137 0.64 -9.21 -13.42
C TRP A 137 1.59 -9.51 -12.25
N ALA A 138 2.82 -9.98 -12.53
CA ALA A 138 3.81 -10.27 -11.50
C ALA A 138 4.38 -9.02 -10.76
N ARG A 139 4.17 -7.81 -11.29
CA ARG A 139 4.44 -6.55 -10.58
C ARG A 139 3.22 -6.16 -9.74
N LEU A 140 2.05 -6.13 -10.36
CA LEU A 140 0.78 -5.82 -9.70
C LEU A 140 0.53 -6.72 -8.48
N ARG A 141 0.73 -8.04 -8.60
CA ARG A 141 0.61 -8.99 -7.47
C ARG A 141 1.58 -8.68 -6.32
N ARG A 142 2.75 -8.13 -6.62
CA ARG A 142 3.76 -7.76 -5.61
C ARG A 142 3.32 -6.52 -4.82
N ASP A 143 2.78 -5.53 -5.52
CA ASP A 143 2.22 -4.30 -4.94
C ASP A 143 0.95 -4.59 -4.13
N LEU A 144 0.04 -5.42 -4.66
CA LEU A 144 -1.13 -5.92 -3.96
C LEU A 144 -0.76 -6.64 -2.65
N ASN A 145 0.33 -7.41 -2.65
CA ASN A 145 0.84 -8.09 -1.47
C ASN A 145 1.53 -7.14 -0.49
N GLU A 146 2.03 -5.99 -0.94
CA GLU A 146 2.51 -4.92 -0.07
C GLU A 146 1.34 -4.17 0.60
N LEU A 147 0.29 -3.83 -0.17
CA LEU A 147 -0.96 -3.29 0.36
C LEU A 147 -1.63 -4.26 1.36
N ALA A 148 -1.65 -5.57 1.07
CA ALA A 148 -2.19 -6.57 1.99
C ALA A 148 -1.52 -6.51 3.37
N ARG A 149 -0.19 -6.34 3.43
CA ARG A 149 0.57 -6.17 4.69
C ARG A 149 0.20 -4.87 5.40
N LEU A 150 0.08 -3.76 4.67
CA LEU A 150 -0.30 -2.46 5.26
C LEU A 150 -1.73 -2.44 5.82
N TYR A 151 -2.66 -3.19 5.20
CA TYR A 151 -4.05 -3.32 5.62
C TYR A 151 -4.31 -4.46 6.63
N ASP A 152 -3.28 -5.20 7.04
CA ASP A 152 -3.36 -6.39 7.89
C ASP A 152 -4.34 -7.43 7.31
N LEU A 153 -4.05 -7.90 6.10
CA LEU A 153 -4.84 -8.85 5.31
C LEU A 153 -3.94 -9.93 4.68
N GLY A 154 -4.51 -11.09 4.38
CA GLY A 154 -3.80 -12.18 3.70
C GLY A 154 -3.49 -11.84 2.23
N SER A 155 -2.32 -12.26 1.76
CA SER A 155 -1.81 -12.06 0.40
C SER A 155 -2.57 -12.81 -0.70
N VAL A 156 -2.22 -12.48 -1.94
CA VAL A 156 -2.60 -13.12 -3.22
C VAL A 156 -1.38 -13.91 -3.72
#